data_AF-A0AAP5BCM1-F1
#
_entry.id   AF-A0AAP5BCM1-F1
#
_cell.length_a   1.000
_cell.length_b   1.000
_cell.length_c   1.000
_cell.angle_alpha   90.00
_cell.angle_beta   90.00
_cell.angle_gamma   90.00
#
_symmetry.space_group_name_H-M   'P 1'
#
loop_
_entity.id
_entity.type
_entity.pdbx_description
1 polymer ?
#
loop_
_entity_poly.entity_id
_entity_poly.type
_entity_poly.pdbx_seq_one_letter_code
_entity_poly.pdbx_strand_id
1 'polypeptide(L)'
;MKKIAFVVLSLAIVASSSAFAEGKTRAQVYQELIEDQQNGLDYVTDTSYPEVNPIFSQQVARMKQQAAAVSVANGKFASVAGSNTSAN
;
A
#
# COMPACT_ATOMS: atom_id res chain seq x y z
N MET A 1 31.41 -18.99 -40.02
CA MET A 1 30.43 -19.02 -38.90
C MET A 1 30.90 -18.22 -37.68
N LYS A 2 31.30 -16.95 -37.86
CA LYS A 2 31.82 -16.07 -36.77
C LYS A 2 31.10 -14.72 -36.66
N LYS A 3 30.25 -14.38 -37.65
CA LYS A 3 29.53 -13.10 -37.73
C LYS A 3 28.18 -13.12 -37.00
N ILE A 4 27.61 -14.31 -36.79
CA ILE A 4 26.33 -14.48 -36.09
C ILE A 4 26.49 -14.16 -34.59
N ALA A 5 27.64 -14.51 -34.00
CA ALA A 5 27.92 -14.25 -32.59
C ALA A 5 27.92 -12.74 -32.24
N PHE A 6 28.33 -11.88 -33.17
CA PHE A 6 28.36 -10.43 -32.95
C PHE A 6 26.97 -9.78 -32.96
N VAL A 7 26.06 -10.28 -33.80
CA VAL A 7 24.69 -9.73 -33.91
C VAL A 7 23.86 -10.05 -32.67
N VAL A 8 24.04 -11.24 -32.07
CA VAL A 8 23.33 -11.61 -30.84
C VAL A 8 23.79 -10.77 -29.64
N LEU A 9 25.08 -10.41 -29.59
CA LEU A 9 25.62 -9.58 -28.51
C LEU A 9 25.10 -8.13 -28.54
N SER A 10 24.85 -7.57 -29.72
CA SER A 10 24.34 -6.20 -29.86
C SER A 10 22.86 -6.00 -29.48
N LEU A 11 22.02 -7.04 -29.56
CA LEU A 11 20.60 -6.93 -29.15
C LEU A 11 20.38 -7.03 -27.64
N ALA A 12 21.32 -7.62 -26.89
CA ALA A 12 21.20 -7.76 -25.43
C ALA A 12 21.36 -6.43 -24.68
N ILE A 13 22.06 -5.45 -25.26
CA ILE A 13 22.40 -4.18 -24.60
C ILE A 13 21.21 -3.20 -24.58
N VAL A 14 20.27 -3.30 -25.53
CA VAL A 14 19.12 -2.39 -25.63
C VAL A 14 18.07 -2.66 -24.54
N ALA A 15 18.02 -3.88 -23.98
CA ALA A 15 17.08 -4.23 -22.92
C ALA A 15 17.48 -3.70 -21.53
N SER A 16 18.71 -3.17 -21.37
CA SER A 16 19.21 -2.70 -20.06
C SER A 16 18.92 -1.21 -19.79
N SER A 17 18.25 -0.50 -20.71
CA SER A 17 18.07 0.97 -20.63
C SER A 17 16.71 1.42 -20.07
N SER A 18 15.88 0.52 -19.56
CA SER A 18 14.54 0.86 -19.05
C SER A 18 14.48 0.80 -17.53
N ALA A 19 15.29 1.60 -16.84
CA ALA A 19 15.02 2.00 -15.46
C ALA A 19 13.94 3.09 -15.46
N PHE A 20 12.76 2.78 -16.01
CA PHE A 20 11.60 3.63 -15.81
C PHE A 20 11.14 3.42 -14.37
N ALA A 21 11.08 4.50 -13.59
CA ALA A 21 10.41 4.46 -12.31
C ALA A 21 8.95 4.07 -12.59
N GLU A 22 8.56 2.87 -12.21
CA GLU A 22 7.18 2.40 -12.34
C GLU A 22 6.33 3.27 -11.41
N GLY A 23 5.70 4.29 -12.00
CA GLY A 23 4.83 5.19 -11.27
C GLY A 23 3.59 4.45 -10.80
N LYS A 24 3.14 4.72 -9.58
CA LYS A 24 1.88 4.20 -9.08
C LYS A 24 0.73 4.68 -9.94
N THR A 25 -0.20 3.78 -10.24
CA THR A 25 -1.47 4.18 -10.88
C THR A 25 -2.26 5.08 -9.93
N ARG A 26 -3.17 5.91 -10.45
CA ARG A 26 -4.00 6.79 -9.59
C ARG A 26 -4.75 6.00 -8.52
N ALA A 27 -5.29 4.82 -8.87
CA ALA A 27 -5.99 3.96 -7.93
C ALA A 27 -5.07 3.49 -6.79
N GLN A 28 -3.81 3.15 -7.09
CA GLN A 28 -2.83 2.77 -6.09
C GLN A 28 -2.45 3.94 -5.18
N VAL A 29 -2.29 5.15 -5.73
CA VAL A 29 -2.01 6.36 -4.93
C VAL A 29 -3.16 6.64 -3.97
N TYR A 30 -4.42 6.52 -4.42
CA TYR A 30 -5.56 6.71 -3.52
C TYR A 30 -5.59 5.68 -2.40
N GLN A 31 -5.33 4.41 -2.71
CA GLN A 31 -5.29 3.35 -1.69
C GLN A 31 -4.18 3.61 -0.67
N GLU A 32 -2.99 4.00 -1.13
CA GLU A 32 -1.87 4.35 -0.26
C GLU A 32 -2.19 5.54 0.64
N LEU A 33 -2.78 6.62 0.11
CA LEU A 33 -3.17 7.77 0.92
C LEU A 33 -4.18 7.40 2.01
N ILE A 34 -5.11 6.48 1.73
CA ILE A 34 -6.06 5.98 2.74
C ILE A 34 -5.32 5.20 3.83
N GLU A 35 -4.41 4.31 3.45
CA GLU A 35 -3.60 3.53 4.39
C GLU A 35 -2.72 4.44 5.24
N ASP A 36 -2.12 5.46 4.62
CA ASP A 36 -1.25 6.41 5.30
C ASP A 36 -2.01 7.23 6.34
N GLN A 37 -3.22 7.70 5.97
CA GLN A 37 -4.10 8.37 6.90
C GLN A 37 -4.50 7.47 8.07
N GLN A 38 -4.86 6.21 7.82
CA GLN A 38 -5.15 5.23 8.88
C GLN A 38 -3.94 4.98 9.80
N ASN A 39 -2.74 5.04 9.23
CA ASN A 39 -1.49 4.93 9.98
C ASN A 39 -1.15 6.18 10.80
N GLY A 40 -1.86 7.28 10.57
CA GLY A 40 -1.66 8.55 11.27
C GLY A 40 -0.52 9.38 10.68
N LEU A 41 -0.13 9.14 9.43
CA LEU A 41 0.94 9.90 8.77
C LEU A 41 0.60 11.39 8.61
N ASP A 42 -0.69 11.75 8.62
CA ASP A 42 -1.16 13.14 8.69
C ASP A 42 -0.71 13.89 9.97
N TYR A 43 -0.22 13.17 10.99
CA TYR A 43 0.25 13.72 12.27
C TYR A 43 1.78 13.73 12.41
N VAL A 44 2.51 13.43 11.33
CA VAL A 44 3.96 13.61 11.27
C VAL A 44 4.25 15.10 11.05
N THR A 45 5.22 15.63 11.79
CA THR A 45 5.67 17.02 11.63
C THR A 45 7.17 17.05 11.35
N ASP A 46 7.67 18.13 10.77
CA ASP A 46 9.11 18.28 10.45
C ASP A 46 10.04 18.01 11.65
N THR A 47 9.57 18.32 12.85
CA THR A 47 10.31 18.12 14.11
C THR A 47 10.29 16.69 14.67
N SER A 48 9.40 15.84 14.16
CA SER A 48 9.20 14.47 14.62
C SER A 48 9.36 13.42 13.52
N TYR A 49 9.58 13.87 12.27
CA TYR A 49 9.80 12.99 11.14
C TYR A 49 10.95 12.01 11.41
N PRO A 50 10.80 10.71 11.08
CA PRO A 50 9.69 10.12 10.32
C PRO A 50 8.46 9.71 11.17
N GLU A 51 8.53 9.78 12.49
CA GLU A 51 7.46 9.31 13.36
C GLU A 51 6.34 10.35 13.57
N VAL A 52 5.19 9.87 14.07
CA VAL A 52 4.10 10.76 14.49
C VAL A 52 4.57 11.66 15.63
N ASN A 53 4.17 12.93 15.61
CA ASN A 53 4.54 13.84 16.68
C ASN A 53 4.01 13.33 18.03
N PRO A 54 4.85 13.26 19.09
CA PRO A 54 4.45 12.74 20.40
C PRO A 54 3.19 13.40 20.98
N ILE A 55 2.93 14.67 20.64
CA ILE A 55 1.73 15.41 21.06
C ILE A 55 0.45 14.71 20.57
N PHE A 56 0.48 14.10 19.39
CA PHE A 56 -0.67 13.42 18.78
C PHE A 56 -0.70 11.91 19.04
N SER A 57 0.30 11.34 19.72
CA SER A 57 0.44 9.89 19.96
C SER A 57 -0.85 9.23 20.48
N GLN A 58 -1.48 9.84 21.49
CA GLN A 58 -2.73 9.31 22.05
C GLN A 58 -3.93 9.43 21.12
N GLN A 59 -3.99 10.46 20.29
CA GLN A 59 -5.04 10.62 19.29
C GLN A 59 -4.92 9.55 18.22
N VAL A 60 -3.70 9.34 17.69
CA VAL A 60 -3.42 8.29 16.70
C VAL A 60 -3.71 6.90 17.27
N ALA A 61 -3.34 6.63 18.53
CA ALA A 61 -3.63 5.36 19.19
C ALA A 61 -5.14 5.07 19.26
N ARG A 62 -5.96 6.06 19.66
CA ARG A 62 -7.42 5.91 19.68
C ARG A 62 -8.01 5.72 18.28
N MET A 63 -7.52 6.45 17.29
CA MET A 63 -7.97 6.32 15.90
C MET A 63 -7.71 4.91 15.36
N LYS A 64 -6.50 4.38 15.56
CA LYS A 64 -6.13 3.01 15.16
C LYS A 64 -7.00 1.95 15.86
N GLN A 65 -7.27 2.14 17.15
CA GLN A 65 -8.17 1.24 17.90
C GLN A 65 -9.60 1.25 17.33
N GLN A 66 -10.13 2.43 16.96
CA GLN A 66 -11.45 2.55 16.35
C GLN A 66 -11.50 1.90 14.96
N ALA A 67 -10.48 2.11 14.12
CA ALA A 67 -10.37 1.47 12.81
C ALA A 67 -10.30 -0.06 12.92
N ALA A 68 -9.56 -0.58 13.89
CA ALA A 68 -9.50 -2.01 14.19
C ALA A 68 -10.85 -2.56 14.70
N ALA A 69 -11.56 -1.81 15.53
CA ALA A 69 -12.88 -2.22 16.03
C ALA A 69 -13.93 -2.28 14.91
N VAL A 70 -13.94 -1.31 13.99
CA VAL A 70 -14.83 -1.28 12.83
C VAL A 70 -14.56 -2.43 11.88
N SER A 71 -13.28 -2.72 11.59
CA SER A 71 -12.91 -3.85 10.73
C SER A 71 -13.31 -5.21 11.33
N VAL A 72 -13.14 -5.40 12.64
CA VAL A 72 -13.64 -6.59 13.35
C VAL A 72 -15.17 -6.67 13.32
N ALA A 73 -15.87 -5.56 13.53
CA ALA A 73 -17.33 -5.52 13.43
C ALA A 73 -17.80 -5.91 12.01
N ASN A 74 -17.24 -5.29 10.96
CA ASN A 74 -17.58 -5.60 9.57
C ASN A 74 -17.28 -7.06 9.22
N GLY A 75 -16.17 -7.64 9.68
CA GLY A 75 -15.87 -9.05 9.51
C GLY A 75 -16.90 -9.97 10.19
N LYS A 76 -17.37 -9.61 11.38
CA LYS A 76 -18.45 -10.32 12.08
C LYS A 76 -19.77 -10.22 11.34
N PHE A 77 -20.17 -9.04 10.86
CA PHE A 77 -21.39 -8.88 10.05
C PHE A 77 -21.32 -9.66 8.73
N ALA A 78 -20.17 -9.68 8.05
CA ALA A 78 -19.97 -10.48 6.83
C ALA A 78 -20.08 -11.99 7.11
N SER A 79 -19.53 -12.46 8.23
CA SER A 79 -19.65 -13.87 8.63
C SER A 79 -21.09 -14.29 8.96
N VAL A 80 -21.87 -13.41 9.61
CA VAL A 80 -23.29 -13.65 9.92
C VAL A 80 -24.15 -13.64 8.66
N ALA A 81 -23.86 -12.74 7.71
CA ALA A 81 -24.54 -12.72 6.41
C ALA A 81 -24.24 -14.00 5.60
N GLY A 82 -22.99 -14.48 5.61
CA GLY A 82 -22.60 -15.73 4.96
C GLY A 82 -23.27 -16.98 5.55
N SER A 83 -23.48 -17.02 6.87
CA SER A 83 -24.18 -18.14 7.52
C SER A 83 -25.69 -18.19 7.21
N ASN A 84 -26.32 -17.05 6.90
CA ASN A 84 -27.76 -16.99 6.62
C ASN A 84 -28.13 -17.32 5.16
N THR A 85 -27.16 -17.41 4.25
CA THR A 85 -27.39 -17.74 2.83
C THR A 85 -27.30 -19.24 2.52
N SER A 86 -26.89 -20.08 3.48
CA SER A 86 -26.76 -21.54 3.29
C SER A 86 -28.01 -22.36 3.68
N ALA A 87 -29.20 -21.76 3.59
CA ALA A 87 -30.46 -22.44 3.87
C ALA A 87 -31.57 -21.98 2.91
N ASN A 88 -31.43 -22.28 1.62
CA ASN A 88 -32.55 -22.48 0.70
C ASN A 88 -32.11 -23.40 -0.45
#